data_AF-A0A3R5ZXQ1-F1
#
_entry.id   AF-A0A3R5ZXQ1-F1
#
_cell.length_a   1.000
_cell.length_b   1.000
_cell.length_c   1.000
_cell.angle_alpha   90.00
_cell.angle_beta   90.00
_cell.angle_gamma   90.00
#
_symmetry.space_group_name_H-M   'P 1'
#
loop_
_entity.id
_entity.type
_entity.pdbx_description
1 polymer ?
#
loop_
_entity_poly.entity_id
_entity_poly.type
_entity_poly.pdbx_seq_one_letter_code
_entity_poly.pdbx_strand_id
1 'polypeptide(L)'
;MLDGRGMLISFVQKLKDMGFSCSMDDFGSGYSSLNMLKSIPISTIKLDGKMFAEQEKERGKIVSKGIIRIARELNIEVVAEGVETREYVDFLKEQKCDMI
;
A
#
# COMPACT_ATOMS: atom_id res chain seq x y z
N MET A 1 -20.02 -1.49 -21.52
CA MET A 1 -19.85 -2.44 -20.41
C MET A 1 -18.69 -1.94 -19.58
N LEU A 2 -18.83 -1.82 -18.25
CA LEU A 2 -17.67 -1.59 -17.39
C LEU A 2 -16.82 -2.86 -17.42
N ASP A 3 -15.53 -2.74 -17.65
CA ASP A 3 -14.60 -3.86 -17.46
C ASP A 3 -14.52 -4.23 -15.96
N GLY A 4 -13.86 -5.34 -15.63
CA GLY A 4 -13.75 -5.80 -14.23
C GLY A 4 -13.16 -4.74 -13.29
N ARG A 5 -12.27 -3.86 -13.79
CA ARG A 5 -11.72 -2.73 -13.03
C ARG A 5 -12.75 -1.66 -12.75
N GLY A 6 -13.53 -1.26 -13.75
CA GLY A 6 -14.60 -0.28 -13.59
C GLY A 6 -15.61 -0.72 -12.53
N MET A 7 -15.97 -2.01 -12.52
CA MET A 7 -16.83 -2.57 -11.48
C MET A 7 -16.19 -2.49 -10.08
N LEU A 8 -14.92 -2.90 -9.94
CA LEU A 8 -14.20 -2.83 -8.66
C LEU A 8 -14.15 -1.39 -8.11
N ILE A 9 -13.75 -0.42 -8.92
CA ILE A 9 -13.65 0.98 -8.50
C ILE A 9 -15.03 1.50 -8.05
N SER A 10 -16.08 1.20 -8.82
CA SER A 10 -17.44 1.62 -8.48
C SER A 10 -17.93 1.00 -7.17
N PHE A 11 -17.53 -0.24 -6.87
CA PHE A 11 -17.90 -0.94 -5.66
C PHE A 11 -17.18 -0.35 -4.43
N VAL A 12 -15.87 -0.13 -4.53
CA VAL A 12 -15.10 0.51 -3.44
C VAL A 12 -15.60 1.94 -3.18
N GLN A 13 -15.96 2.68 -4.24
CA GLN A 13 -16.56 4.01 -4.08
C GLN A 13 -17.86 3.95 -3.28
N LYS A 14 -18.76 2.99 -3.58
CA LYS A 14 -20.01 2.82 -2.83
C LYS A 14 -19.76 2.52 -1.36
N LEU A 15 -18.78 1.67 -1.04
CA LEU A 15 -18.42 1.39 0.36
C LEU A 15 -17.92 2.66 1.07
N LYS A 16 -17.11 3.47 0.39
CA LYS A 16 -16.64 4.75 0.92
C LYS A 16 -17.78 5.75 1.15
N ASP A 17 -18.72 5.83 0.21
CA ASP A 17 -19.90 6.70 0.33
C ASP A 17 -20.81 6.30 1.50
N MET A 18 -20.77 5.02 1.90
CA MET A 18 -21.45 4.50 3.10
C MET A 18 -20.66 4.75 4.41
N GLY A 19 -19.48 5.36 4.33
CA GLY A 19 -18.63 5.67 5.49
C GLY A 19 -17.63 4.55 5.86
N PHE A 20 -17.45 3.53 5.02
CA PHE A 20 -16.42 2.50 5.26
C PHE A 20 -15.05 2.94 4.74
N SER A 21 -14.02 2.73 5.56
CA SER A 21 -12.63 2.75 5.09
C SER A 21 -12.33 1.47 4.33
N CYS A 22 -11.55 1.58 3.25
CA CYS A 22 -11.18 0.46 2.41
C CYS A 22 -9.66 0.39 2.29
N SER A 23 -9.09 -0.77 2.63
CA SER A 23 -7.66 -1.05 2.50
C SER A 23 -7.37 -1.97 1.31
N MET A 24 -6.26 -1.73 0.61
CA MET A 24 -5.73 -2.64 -0.37
C MET A 24 -4.67 -3.54 0.25
N ASP A 25 -4.94 -4.85 0.27
CA ASP A 25 -4.02 -5.83 0.81
C ASP A 25 -2.92 -6.23 -0.19
N ASP A 26 -1.82 -6.76 0.33
CA ASP A 26 -0.69 -7.29 -0.44
C ASP A 26 -0.16 -6.32 -1.53
N PHE A 27 -0.08 -5.02 -1.21
CA PHE A 27 0.38 -4.01 -2.15
C PHE A 27 1.85 -4.26 -2.52
N GLY A 28 2.08 -4.41 -3.82
CA GLY A 28 3.40 -4.78 -4.38
C GLY A 28 3.58 -6.27 -4.65
N SER A 29 2.65 -7.15 -4.25
CA SER A 29 2.64 -8.54 -4.70
C SER A 29 1.73 -8.68 -5.95
N GLY A 30 2.27 -9.16 -7.07
CA GLY A 30 1.51 -9.41 -8.29
C GLY A 30 0.97 -8.16 -9.03
N TYR A 31 -0.32 -8.18 -9.40
CA TYR A 31 -1.00 -7.17 -10.26
C TYR A 31 -1.23 -5.79 -9.61
N SER A 32 -0.76 -5.58 -8.37
CA SER A 32 -0.88 -4.32 -7.60
C SER A 32 0.02 -3.23 -8.19
N SER A 33 -0.42 -2.64 -9.30
CA SER A 33 0.29 -1.58 -10.00
C SER A 33 0.04 -0.21 -9.36
N LEU A 34 1.05 0.66 -9.36
CA LEU A 34 0.91 2.09 -9.00
C LEU A 34 -0.23 2.79 -9.75
N ASN A 35 -0.59 2.28 -10.93
CA ASN A 35 -1.72 2.77 -11.72
C ASN A 35 -3.07 2.58 -10.98
N MET A 36 -3.18 1.62 -10.07
CA MET A 36 -4.39 1.40 -9.27
C MET A 36 -4.57 2.52 -8.22
N LEU A 37 -3.49 2.97 -7.59
CA LEU A 37 -3.49 4.08 -6.62
C LEU A 37 -4.04 5.39 -7.20
N LYS A 38 -3.92 5.57 -8.52
CA LYS A 38 -4.44 6.76 -9.21
C LYS A 38 -5.97 6.86 -9.19
N SER A 39 -6.67 5.73 -9.20
CA SER A 39 -8.11 5.70 -9.53
C SER A 39 -8.98 5.00 -8.49
N ILE A 40 -8.41 4.12 -7.65
CA ILE A 40 -9.18 3.40 -6.66
C ILE A 40 -9.33 4.24 -5.38
N PRO A 41 -10.56 4.44 -4.84
CA PRO A 41 -10.80 5.38 -3.75
C PRO A 41 -10.50 4.77 -2.36
N ILE A 42 -9.38 4.07 -2.21
CA ILE A 42 -8.95 3.48 -0.93
C ILE A 42 -8.44 4.54 0.06
N SER A 43 -8.45 4.20 1.33
CA SER A 43 -7.85 5.01 2.41
C SER A 43 -6.48 4.50 2.83
N THR A 44 -6.20 3.22 2.59
CA THR A 44 -5.05 2.53 3.17
C THR A 44 -4.46 1.51 2.20
N ILE A 45 -3.14 1.36 2.20
CA ILE A 45 -2.44 0.25 1.54
C ILE A 45 -1.63 -0.55 2.57
N LYS A 46 -1.52 -1.86 2.33
CA LYS A 46 -0.79 -2.79 3.19
C LYS A 46 0.42 -3.32 2.41
N LEU A 47 1.63 -3.04 2.88
CA LEU A 47 2.87 -3.57 2.31
C LEU A 47 3.13 -4.95 2.92
N ASP A 48 3.12 -5.98 2.08
CA ASP A 48 3.36 -7.36 2.49
C ASP A 48 4.78 -7.57 3.02
N GLY A 49 4.95 -8.49 3.97
CA GLY A 49 6.22 -8.82 4.63
C GLY A 49 7.31 -9.25 3.64
N LYS A 50 6.92 -9.81 2.49
CA LYS A 50 7.85 -10.14 1.40
C LYS A 50 8.61 -8.92 0.86
N MET A 51 8.09 -7.70 1.03
CA MET A 51 8.79 -6.44 0.70
C MET A 51 10.03 -6.21 1.58
N PHE A 52 10.03 -6.82 2.77
CA PHE A 52 11.05 -6.69 3.81
C PHE A 52 11.86 -7.97 3.98
N ALA A 53 11.88 -8.83 2.97
CA ALA A 53 12.76 -9.99 2.94
C ALA A 53 14.24 -9.55 2.96
N GLU A 54 15.12 -10.39 3.49
CA GLU A 54 16.56 -10.10 3.54
C GLU A 54 17.18 -10.22 2.14
N GLN A 55 16.61 -11.05 1.27
CA GLN A 55 16.92 -11.06 -0.16
C GLN A 55 16.53 -9.71 -0.77
N GLU A 56 17.48 -9.07 -1.46
CA GLU A 56 17.27 -7.76 -2.11
C GLU A 56 16.95 -6.58 -1.18
N LYS A 57 17.33 -6.67 0.10
CA LYS A 57 17.09 -5.65 1.14
C LYS A 57 17.21 -4.19 0.71
N GLU A 58 18.32 -3.83 0.06
CA GLU A 58 18.53 -2.44 -0.40
C GLU A 58 17.50 -2.02 -1.47
N ARG A 59 17.13 -2.93 -2.38
CA ARG A 59 16.07 -2.66 -3.36
C ARG A 59 14.71 -2.56 -2.66
N GLY A 60 14.43 -3.45 -1.71
CA GLY A 60 13.20 -3.42 -0.90
C GLY A 60 13.03 -2.09 -0.16
N LYS A 61 14.09 -1.58 0.47
CA LYS A 61 14.11 -0.25 1.11
C LYS A 61 13.85 0.89 0.10
N ILE A 62 14.52 0.88 -1.06
CA ILE A 62 14.33 1.92 -2.08
C ILE A 62 12.87 1.94 -2.58
N VAL A 63 12.31 0.76 -2.88
CA VAL A 63 10.95 0.62 -3.41
C VAL A 63 9.91 1.01 -2.35
N SER A 64 9.99 0.46 -1.14
CA SER A 64 9.06 0.77 -0.05
C SER A 64 9.09 2.26 0.33
N LYS A 65 10.28 2.89 0.37
CA LYS A 65 10.39 4.36 0.54
C LYS A 65 9.64 5.14 -0.53
N GLY A 66 9.78 4.75 -1.80
CA GLY A 66 9.06 5.37 -2.91
C GLY A 66 7.54 5.22 -2.77
N ILE A 67 7.07 4.01 -2.43
CA ILE A 67 5.66 3.73 -2.23
C ILE A 67 5.09 4.54 -1.07
N ILE A 68 5.76 4.56 0.10
CA ILE A 68 5.35 5.32 1.27
C ILE A 68 5.20 6.80 0.93
N ARG A 69 6.17 7.36 0.18
CA ARG A 69 6.11 8.74 -0.27
C ARG A 69 4.89 9.01 -1.17
N ILE A 70 4.67 8.18 -2.19
CA ILE A 70 3.55 8.35 -3.13
C ILE A 70 2.22 8.24 -2.39
N ALA A 71 2.05 7.23 -1.53
CA ALA A 71 0.83 7.04 -0.77
C ALA A 71 0.51 8.26 0.11
N ARG A 72 1.51 8.78 0.81
CA ARG A 72 1.35 10.00 1.62
C ARG A 72 0.99 11.24 0.79
N GLU A 73 1.60 11.43 -0.38
CA GLU A 73 1.24 12.53 -1.30
C GLU A 73 -0.20 12.39 -1.83
N LEU A 74 -0.75 11.17 -1.87
CA LEU A 74 -2.14 10.88 -2.23
C LEU A 74 -3.10 10.87 -1.03
N ASN A 75 -2.62 11.17 0.18
CA ASN A 75 -3.37 11.03 1.44
C ASN A 75 -3.92 9.61 1.66
N ILE A 76 -3.10 8.61 1.34
CA ILE A 76 -3.34 7.19 1.60
C ILE A 76 -2.41 6.75 2.72
N GLU A 77 -2.95 6.15 3.76
CA GLU A 77 -2.18 5.59 4.88
C GLU A 77 -1.46 4.32 4.45
N VAL A 78 -0.28 4.08 5.02
CA VAL A 78 0.53 2.89 4.77
C VAL A 78 0.67 2.06 6.05
N VAL A 79 0.30 0.80 5.92
CA VAL A 79 0.54 -0.25 6.92
C VAL A 79 1.63 -1.16 6.38
N ALA A 80 2.71 -1.35 7.11
CA ALA A 80 3.67 -2.41 6.83
C ALA A 80 3.31 -3.64 7.66
N GLU A 81 3.20 -4.81 7.03
CA GLU A 81 2.88 -6.06 7.72
C GLU A 81 4.01 -7.07 7.59
N GLY A 82 4.06 -8.05 8.51
CA GLY A 82 5.07 -9.11 8.45
C GLY A 82 6.51 -8.60 8.57
N VAL A 83 6.72 -7.49 9.28
CA VAL A 83 8.07 -6.93 9.51
C VAL A 83 8.76 -7.69 10.63
N GLU A 84 9.71 -8.55 10.27
CA GLU A 84 10.36 -9.48 11.21
C GLU A 84 11.67 -8.95 11.82
N THR A 85 12.24 -7.86 11.29
CA THR A 85 13.52 -7.33 11.76
C THR A 85 13.40 -5.93 12.34
N ARG A 86 14.17 -5.68 13.42
CA ARG A 86 14.19 -4.37 14.06
C ARG A 86 14.71 -3.28 13.13
N GLU A 87 15.66 -3.62 12.28
CA GLU A 87 16.21 -2.71 11.28
C GLU A 87 15.14 -2.18 10.33
N TYR A 88 14.23 -3.04 9.86
CA TYR A 88 13.12 -2.60 9.01
C TYR A 88 12.11 -1.76 9.78
N VAL A 89 11.81 -2.09 11.03
CA VAL A 89 10.94 -1.26 11.88
C VAL A 89 11.51 0.16 12.02
N ASP A 90 12.80 0.29 12.30
CA ASP A 90 13.43 1.60 12.47
C ASP A 90 13.50 2.38 11.14
N PHE A 91 13.79 1.68 10.03
CA PHE A 91 13.74 2.25 8.67
C PHE A 91 12.33 2.76 8.30
N LEU A 92 11.28 1.97 8.56
CA LEU A 92 9.90 2.34 8.24
C LEU A 92 9.42 3.53 9.06
N LYS A 93 9.82 3.63 10.34
CA LYS A 93 9.58 4.81 11.18
C LYS A 93 10.24 6.06 10.60
N GLU A 94 11.49 5.94 10.14
CA GLU A 94 12.20 7.05 9.49
C GLU A 94 11.49 7.52 8.22
N GLN A 95 10.94 6.59 7.42
CA GLN A 95 10.17 6.92 6.22
C GLN A 95 8.76 7.45 6.55
N LYS A 96 8.38 7.50 7.83
CA LYS A 96 7.05 7.91 8.32
C LYS A 96 5.94 7.01 7.77
N CYS A 97 6.16 5.70 7.82
CA CYS A 97 5.07 4.73 7.67
C CYS A 97 4.06 4.92 8.81
N ASP A 98 2.77 4.90 8.50
CA ASP A 98 1.71 5.25 9.45
C ASP A 98 1.51 4.16 10.50
N MET A 99 1.62 2.89 10.10
CA MET A 99 1.57 1.72 10.97
C MET A 99 2.58 0.65 10.54
N ILE A 100 3.15 -0.07 11.52
CA ILE A 100 4.16 -1.14 11.36
C ILE A 100 3.81 -2.27 12.32
#